data_AF-A0A5A7R4N9-F1
#
_entry.id   AF-A0A5A7R4N9-F1
#
_cell.length_a   1.000
_cell.length_b   1.000
_cell.length_c   1.000
_cell.angle_alpha   90.00
_cell.angle_beta   90.00
_cell.angle_gamma   90.00
#
_symmetry.space_group_name_H-M   'P 1'
#
loop_
_entity.id
_entity.type
_entity.pdbx_description
1 polymer ?
#
loop_
_entity_poly.entity_id
_entity_poly.type
_entity_poly.pdbx_seq_one_letter_code
_entity_poly.pdbx_strand_id
1 'polypeptide(L)'
;MHAKGSTINLSSLPVAIGLYGFCYSGHAVIPNIYSSMEKPSQFPSVLLMSFGICTLMYAGAGAMGYIMFGETTQSQFTLNMPKDLTASKIAVWTTVVNPFTKYALTMSPVAMSLEELIPSTHRNFQMYSVLIRTALVISTLLVALTIPFFGLVSALIGSLLTMLVSLILPCACYLRILNGKINIFQSSICMLVIGVGVVASGIGSYSALSKIIESLS
;
A
#
# COMPACT_ATOMS: atom_id res chain seq x y z
N MET A 1 2.27 10.16 33.60
CA MET A 1 3.52 10.90 33.30
C MET A 1 3.42 11.40 31.87
N HIS A 2 3.12 12.69 31.67
CA HIS A 2 3.09 13.29 30.34
C HIS A 2 4.52 13.44 29.83
N ALA A 3 4.92 12.58 28.89
CA ALA A 3 6.23 12.64 28.26
C ALA A 3 6.33 13.89 27.37
N LYS A 4 7.46 14.57 27.52
CA LYS A 4 7.83 15.84 26.89
C LYS A 4 8.14 15.55 25.41
N GLY A 5 7.17 15.82 24.54
CA GLY A 5 7.20 15.43 23.13
C GLY A 5 8.36 16.02 22.33
N SER A 6 9.07 15.16 21.61
CA SER A 6 9.87 15.56 20.44
C SER A 6 8.88 15.96 19.34
N THR A 7 8.78 17.25 19.04
CA THR A 7 7.60 17.80 18.37
C THR A 7 7.48 17.39 16.90
N ILE A 8 8.57 17.11 16.18
CA ILE A 8 8.55 16.52 14.82
C ILE A 8 9.89 15.80 14.58
N ASN A 9 9.89 14.49 14.38
CA ASN A 9 11.10 13.79 13.95
C ASN A 9 11.20 13.80 12.41
N LEU A 10 11.96 14.77 11.88
CA LEU A 10 12.14 14.93 10.44
C LEU A 10 12.79 13.71 9.76
N SER A 11 13.54 12.89 10.50
CA SER A 11 14.19 11.69 9.98
C SER A 11 13.23 10.50 9.76
N SER A 12 12.05 10.50 10.39
CA SER A 12 11.01 9.49 10.18
C SER A 12 9.90 9.95 9.23
N LEU A 13 9.90 11.23 8.87
CA LEU A 13 8.88 11.84 8.02
C LEU A 13 8.78 11.16 6.63
N PRO A 14 9.87 10.82 5.93
CA PRO A 14 9.77 10.08 4.66
C PRO A 14 9.12 8.69 4.81
N VAL A 15 9.43 7.98 5.89
CA VAL A 15 8.84 6.67 6.20
C VAL A 15 7.34 6.82 6.51
N ALA A 16 6.96 7.86 7.24
CA ALA A 16 5.56 8.17 7.54
C ALA A 16 4.76 8.53 6.27
N ILE A 17 5.35 9.30 5.34
CA ILE A 17 4.75 9.58 4.03
C ILE A 17 4.57 8.28 3.24
N GLY A 18 5.56 7.39 3.24
CA GLY A 18 5.47 6.07 2.61
C GLY A 18 4.33 5.24 3.20
N LEU A 19 4.22 5.17 4.53
CA LEU A 19 3.12 4.48 5.22
C LEU A 19 1.75 5.06 4.87
N TYR A 20 1.65 6.40 4.83
CA TYR A 20 0.42 7.07 4.40
C TYR A 20 0.08 6.70 2.95
N GLY A 21 1.06 6.76 2.04
CA GLY A 21 0.88 6.32 0.66
C GLY A 21 0.37 4.89 0.57
N PHE A 22 0.95 3.98 1.35
CA PHE A 22 0.50 2.58 1.42
C PHE A 22 -0.97 2.46 1.87
N CYS A 23 -1.38 3.20 2.91
CA CYS A 23 -2.76 3.17 3.41
C CYS A 23 -3.80 3.62 2.36
N TYR A 24 -3.42 4.52 1.45
CA TYR A 24 -4.28 5.00 0.36
C TYR A 24 -3.98 4.32 -0.98
N SER A 25 -3.24 3.21 -0.95
CA SER A 25 -2.97 2.40 -2.12
C SER A 25 -4.20 1.57 -2.50
N GLY A 26 -4.89 1.99 -3.56
CA GLY A 26 -6.05 1.26 -4.12
C GLY A 26 -6.32 1.59 -5.58
N HIS A 27 -5.45 2.37 -6.22
CA HIS A 27 -5.70 2.95 -7.53
C HIS A 27 -5.76 1.91 -8.66
N ALA A 28 -5.12 0.75 -8.49
CA ALA A 28 -5.16 -0.33 -9.48
C ALA A 28 -6.54 -0.99 -9.61
N VAL A 29 -7.37 -0.99 -8.56
CA VAL A 29 -8.70 -1.62 -8.59
C VAL A 29 -9.81 -0.65 -8.96
N ILE A 30 -9.54 0.66 -8.95
CA ILE A 30 -10.49 1.71 -9.29
C ILE A 30 -11.18 1.47 -10.66
N PRO A 31 -10.46 1.15 -11.76
CA PRO A 31 -11.10 0.90 -13.04
C PRO A 31 -12.07 -0.28 -13.02
N ASN A 32 -11.72 -1.36 -12.33
CA ASN A 32 -12.59 -2.53 -12.17
C ASN A 32 -13.84 -2.20 -11.36
N ILE A 33 -13.71 -1.42 -10.29
CA ILE A 33 -14.83 -0.93 -9.49
C ILE A 33 -15.74 -0.06 -10.37
N TYR A 34 -15.19 0.90 -11.10
CA TYR A 34 -15.94 1.77 -12.01
C TYR A 34 -16.74 0.97 -13.05
N SER A 35 -16.08 0.00 -13.69
CA SER A 35 -16.71 -0.87 -14.70
C SER A 35 -17.82 -1.75 -14.12
N SER A 36 -17.73 -2.12 -12.84
CA SER A 36 -18.70 -2.97 -12.15
C SER A 36 -19.85 -2.18 -11.50
N MET A 37 -19.84 -0.84 -11.54
CA MET A 37 -20.90 -0.01 -10.95
C MET A 37 -22.15 0.00 -11.82
N GLU A 38 -23.31 -0.21 -11.20
CA GLU A 38 -24.61 -0.05 -11.86
C GLU A 38 -24.82 1.39 -12.39
N LYS A 39 -24.34 2.40 -11.62
CA LYS A 39 -24.47 3.83 -11.95
C LYS A 39 -23.10 4.53 -11.95
N PRO A 40 -22.34 4.49 -13.05
CA PRO A 40 -21.01 5.08 -13.13
C PRO A 40 -20.96 6.60 -12.88
N SER A 41 -22.07 7.31 -13.09
CA SER A 41 -22.18 8.75 -12.80
C SER A 41 -22.01 9.10 -11.32
N GLN A 42 -22.23 8.15 -10.41
CA GLN A 42 -22.07 8.35 -8.96
C GLN A 42 -20.63 8.06 -8.49
N PHE A 43 -19.74 7.61 -9.37
CA PHE A 43 -18.39 7.20 -9.02
C PHE A 43 -17.59 8.26 -8.23
N PRO A 44 -17.59 9.56 -8.59
CA PRO A 44 -16.86 10.57 -7.83
C PRO A 44 -17.36 10.71 -6.39
N SER A 45 -18.68 10.63 -6.18
CA SER A 45 -19.29 10.71 -4.84
C SER A 45 -18.96 9.48 -4.00
N VAL A 46 -19.01 8.29 -4.58
CA VAL A 46 -18.63 7.04 -3.92
C VAL A 46 -17.16 7.06 -3.52
N LEU A 47 -16.26 7.53 -4.41
CA LEU A 47 -14.85 7.71 -4.08
C LEU A 47 -14.67 8.68 -2.91
N LEU A 48 -15.23 9.88 -2.99
CA LEU A 48 -15.05 10.90 -1.96
C LEU A 48 -15.55 10.41 -0.59
N MET A 49 -16.72 9.78 -0.55
CA MET A 49 -17.28 9.21 0.68
C MET A 49 -16.40 8.07 1.23
N SER A 50 -15.95 7.16 0.36
CA SER A 50 -15.12 6.02 0.78
C SER A 50 -13.78 6.47 1.34
N PHE A 51 -13.06 7.36 0.63
CA PHE A 51 -11.80 7.91 1.10
C PHE A 51 -11.96 8.77 2.35
N GLY A 52 -13.06 9.52 2.47
CA GLY A 52 -13.40 10.28 3.68
C GLY A 52 -13.57 9.38 4.91
N ILE A 53 -14.37 8.31 4.79
CA ILE A 53 -14.57 7.33 5.86
C ILE A 53 -13.25 6.65 6.23
N CYS A 54 -12.47 6.17 5.25
CA CYS A 54 -11.17 5.56 5.50
C CYS A 54 -10.22 6.50 6.24
N THR A 55 -10.20 7.79 5.87
CA THR A 55 -9.36 8.80 6.52
C THR A 55 -9.74 9.01 7.97
N LEU A 56 -11.04 9.12 8.27
CA LEU A 56 -11.52 9.25 9.64
C LEU A 56 -11.18 8.02 10.48
N MET A 57 -11.34 6.82 9.91
CA MET A 57 -10.99 5.57 10.58
C MET A 57 -9.49 5.46 10.85
N TYR A 58 -8.63 5.78 9.87
CA TYR A 58 -7.18 5.73 10.03
C TYR A 58 -6.68 6.78 11.01
N ALA A 59 -7.16 8.02 10.90
CA ALA A 59 -6.80 9.09 11.84
C ALA A 59 -7.26 8.75 13.27
N GLY A 60 -8.49 8.26 13.43
CA GLY A 60 -9.02 7.83 14.72
C GLY A 60 -8.22 6.69 15.33
N ALA A 61 -7.95 5.62 14.55
CA ALA A 61 -7.15 4.49 15.01
C ALA A 61 -5.71 4.89 15.36
N GLY A 62 -5.08 5.74 14.55
CA GLY A 62 -3.74 6.26 14.80
C GLY A 62 -3.67 7.13 16.05
N ALA A 63 -4.62 8.04 16.23
CA ALA A 63 -4.72 8.90 17.41
C ALA A 63 -4.95 8.08 18.69
N MET A 64 -5.91 7.15 18.67
CA MET A 64 -6.15 6.26 19.82
C MET A 64 -4.93 5.40 20.14
N GLY A 65 -4.26 4.82 19.12
CA GLY A 65 -3.05 4.03 19.31
C GLY A 65 -1.94 4.83 19.99
N TYR A 66 -1.70 6.06 19.55
CA TYR A 66 -0.69 6.93 20.14
C TYR A 66 -1.08 7.39 21.56
N ILE A 67 -2.36 7.73 21.81
CA ILE A 67 -2.82 8.09 23.16
C ILE A 67 -2.66 6.90 24.13
N MET A 68 -2.91 5.67 23.67
CA MET A 68 -2.87 4.47 24.49
C MET A 68 -1.45 3.98 24.80
N PHE A 69 -0.55 4.01 23.80
CA PHE A 69 0.79 3.39 23.90
C PHE A 69 1.95 4.39 23.84
N GLY A 70 1.68 5.67 23.53
CA GLY A 70 2.69 6.73 23.47
C GLY A 70 3.89 6.39 22.59
N GLU A 71 5.09 6.70 23.08
CA GLU A 71 6.35 6.46 22.38
C GLU A 71 6.72 4.97 22.27
N THR A 72 6.07 4.09 23.05
CA THR A 72 6.30 2.63 22.96
C THR A 72 5.52 1.95 21.83
N THR A 73 4.77 2.71 21.03
CA THR A 73 3.97 2.18 19.93
C THR A 73 4.82 1.47 18.89
N GLN A 74 4.74 0.14 18.85
CA GLN A 74 5.27 -0.69 17.75
C GLN A 74 4.56 -0.46 16.41
N SER A 75 5.19 -0.87 15.30
CA SER A 75 4.65 -0.72 13.93
C SER A 75 3.28 -1.36 13.72
N GLN A 76 2.93 -2.35 14.55
CA GLN A 76 1.59 -2.91 14.66
C GLN A 76 1.13 -2.70 16.10
N PHE A 77 0.05 -1.92 16.30
CA PHE A 77 -0.45 -1.60 17.63
C PHE A 77 -0.95 -2.84 18.39
N THR A 78 -1.33 -3.91 17.68
CA THR A 78 -1.69 -5.21 18.24
C THR A 78 -0.57 -5.85 19.06
N LEU A 79 0.70 -5.56 18.73
CA LEU A 79 1.86 -6.04 19.49
C LEU A 79 1.98 -5.38 20.87
N ASN A 80 1.40 -4.19 21.05
CA ASN A 80 1.42 -3.48 22.33
C ASN A 80 0.25 -3.87 23.23
N MET A 81 -0.72 -4.64 22.74
CA MET A 81 -1.92 -4.99 23.52
C MET A 81 -1.60 -5.97 24.67
N PRO A 82 -2.26 -5.82 25.83
CA PRO A 82 -2.15 -6.76 26.94
C PRO A 82 -2.62 -8.16 26.54
N LYS A 83 -1.86 -9.20 26.93
CA LYS A 83 -2.13 -10.60 26.53
C LYS A 83 -3.10 -11.32 27.46
N ASP A 84 -3.34 -10.75 28.63
CA ASP A 84 -4.19 -11.26 29.70
C ASP A 84 -5.68 -11.02 29.43
N LEU A 85 -6.03 -9.96 28.70
CA LEU A 85 -7.41 -9.63 28.38
C LEU A 85 -7.98 -10.46 27.22
N THR A 86 -9.15 -11.08 27.42
CA THR A 86 -9.87 -11.83 26.38
C THR A 86 -10.22 -10.95 25.17
N ALA A 87 -10.59 -9.68 25.40
CA ALA A 87 -10.88 -8.73 24.33
C ALA A 87 -9.67 -8.49 23.41
N SER A 88 -8.48 -8.32 23.99
CA SER A 88 -7.23 -8.16 23.24
C SER A 88 -6.88 -9.43 22.46
N LYS A 89 -7.10 -10.62 23.03
CA LYS A 89 -6.91 -11.89 22.31
C LYS A 89 -7.81 -11.97 21.07
N ILE A 90 -9.09 -11.62 21.21
CA ILE A 90 -10.04 -11.60 20.09
C ILE A 90 -9.56 -10.62 19.02
N ALA A 91 -9.20 -9.39 19.38
CA ALA A 91 -8.74 -8.37 18.44
C ALA A 91 -7.47 -8.80 17.68
N VAL A 92 -6.49 -9.40 18.39
CA VAL A 92 -5.26 -9.93 17.79
C VAL A 92 -5.60 -11.07 16.82
N TRP A 93 -6.42 -12.04 17.23
CA TRP A 93 -6.82 -13.14 16.36
C TRP A 93 -7.59 -12.69 15.12
N THR A 94 -8.50 -11.73 15.24
CA THR A 94 -9.20 -11.13 14.09
C THR A 94 -8.22 -10.47 13.12
N THR A 95 -7.21 -9.77 13.65
CA THR A 95 -6.16 -9.14 12.84
C THR A 95 -5.33 -10.17 12.09
N VAL A 96 -5.05 -11.33 12.70
CA VAL A 96 -4.33 -12.45 12.08
C VAL A 96 -5.17 -13.17 11.03
N VAL A 97 -6.48 -13.35 11.26
CA VAL A 97 -7.39 -14.06 10.35
C VAL A 97 -7.69 -13.27 9.07
N ASN A 98 -7.86 -11.95 9.16
CA ASN A 98 -8.25 -11.10 8.03
C ASN A 98 -7.32 -11.20 6.80
N PRO A 99 -5.98 -11.21 6.94
CA PRO A 99 -5.05 -11.45 5.84
C PRO A 99 -5.26 -12.78 5.11
N PHE A 100 -5.71 -13.86 5.76
CA PHE A 100 -5.88 -15.16 5.08
C PHE A 100 -6.89 -15.08 3.95
N THR A 101 -8.04 -14.45 4.19
CA THR A 101 -9.06 -14.26 3.14
C THR A 101 -8.62 -13.23 2.11
N LYS A 102 -7.98 -12.14 2.55
CA LYS A 102 -7.50 -11.10 1.63
C LYS A 102 -6.41 -11.61 0.70
N TYR A 103 -5.50 -12.45 1.19
CA TYR A 103 -4.37 -12.96 0.42
C TYR A 103 -4.81 -13.69 -0.84
N ALA A 104 -5.81 -14.58 -0.74
CA ALA A 104 -6.36 -15.29 -1.90
C ALA A 104 -6.97 -14.34 -2.95
N LEU A 105 -7.73 -13.34 -2.48
CA LEU A 105 -8.34 -12.34 -3.35
C LEU A 105 -7.30 -11.45 -4.05
N THR A 106 -6.22 -11.09 -3.35
CA THR A 106 -5.15 -10.26 -3.93
C THR A 106 -4.23 -11.04 -4.86
N MET A 107 -3.96 -12.31 -4.58
CA MET A 107 -3.09 -13.14 -5.41
C MET A 107 -3.76 -13.62 -6.70
N SER A 108 -5.08 -13.75 -6.70
CA SER A 108 -5.82 -14.20 -7.88
C SER A 108 -5.59 -13.33 -9.13
N PRO A 109 -5.77 -12.00 -9.09
CA PRO A 109 -5.51 -11.16 -10.27
C PRO A 109 -4.03 -11.14 -10.66
N VAL A 110 -3.11 -11.19 -9.70
CA VAL A 110 -1.66 -11.27 -9.98
C VAL A 110 -1.32 -12.56 -10.73
N ALA A 111 -1.87 -13.68 -10.29
CA ALA A 111 -1.70 -14.97 -10.95
C ALA A 111 -2.32 -14.96 -12.35
N MET A 112 -3.54 -14.43 -12.51
CA MET A 112 -4.20 -14.34 -13.83
C MET A 112 -3.39 -13.50 -14.81
N SER A 113 -2.89 -12.32 -14.40
CA SER A 113 -2.05 -11.48 -15.26
C SER A 113 -0.73 -12.16 -15.67
N LEU A 114 -0.15 -13.02 -14.83
CA LEU A 114 1.04 -13.80 -15.18
C LEU A 114 0.70 -14.99 -16.08
N GLU A 115 -0.43 -15.64 -15.85
CA GLU A 115 -0.94 -16.75 -16.67
C GLU A 115 -1.27 -16.26 -18.10
N GLU A 116 -1.79 -15.04 -18.27
CA GLU A 116 -2.07 -14.42 -19.58
C GLU A 116 -0.81 -14.18 -20.43
N LEU A 117 0.36 -14.04 -19.81
CA LEU A 117 1.64 -13.91 -20.54
C LEU A 117 2.07 -15.24 -21.17
N ILE A 118 1.48 -16.37 -20.77
CA ILE A 118 1.77 -17.70 -21.31
C ILE A 118 0.78 -18.03 -22.44
N PRO A 119 1.25 -18.49 -23.62
CA PRO A 119 0.38 -18.91 -24.71
C PRO A 119 -0.57 -20.05 -24.27
N SER A 120 -1.87 -19.81 -24.37
CA SER A 120 -2.94 -20.75 -23.98
C SER A 120 -2.99 -22.04 -24.83
N THR A 121 -2.21 -22.11 -25.91
CA THR A 121 -2.10 -23.28 -26.81
C THR A 121 -1.32 -24.46 -26.22
N HIS A 122 -0.64 -24.29 -25.08
CA HIS A 122 0.11 -25.38 -24.46
C HIS A 122 -0.80 -26.35 -23.70
N ARG A 123 -0.73 -27.64 -24.07
CA ARG A 123 -1.40 -28.79 -23.43
C ARG A 123 -1.18 -28.88 -21.90
N ASN A 124 -0.16 -28.20 -21.37
CA ASN A 124 0.22 -28.17 -19.97
C ASN A 124 -0.19 -26.87 -19.24
N PHE A 125 -1.10 -26.06 -19.78
CA PHE A 125 -1.53 -24.78 -19.20
C PHE A 125 -1.89 -24.88 -17.71
N GLN A 126 -2.62 -25.93 -17.32
CA GLN A 126 -3.00 -26.16 -15.92
C GLN A 126 -1.80 -26.42 -15.00
N MET A 127 -0.75 -27.10 -15.49
CA MET A 127 0.49 -27.31 -14.73
C MET A 127 1.26 -26.00 -14.57
N TYR A 128 1.32 -25.17 -15.61
CA TYR A 128 1.95 -23.85 -15.54
C TYR A 128 1.22 -22.90 -14.58
N SER A 129 -0.12 -22.91 -14.60
CA SER A 129 -0.94 -22.14 -13.66
C SER A 129 -0.66 -22.52 -12.20
N VAL A 130 -0.62 -23.82 -11.89
CA VAL A 130 -0.27 -24.31 -10.56
C VAL A 130 1.16 -23.91 -10.16
N LEU A 131 2.13 -24.02 -11.08
CA LEU A 131 3.51 -23.60 -10.84
C LEU A 131 3.63 -22.10 -10.56
N ILE A 132 2.96 -21.24 -11.34
CA ILE A 132 2.94 -19.78 -11.12
C ILE A 132 2.38 -19.46 -9.74
N ARG A 133 1.21 -20.02 -9.39
CA ARG A 133 0.56 -19.76 -8.11
C ARG A 133 1.41 -20.22 -6.93
N THR A 134 2.01 -21.41 -7.06
CA THR A 134 2.92 -21.96 -6.03
C THR A 134 4.17 -21.10 -5.89
N ALA A 135 4.77 -20.67 -7.00
CA ALA A 135 5.94 -19.80 -7.00
C ALA A 135 5.63 -18.43 -6.36
N LEU A 136 4.48 -17.83 -6.67
CA LEU A 136 4.02 -16.59 -6.03
C LEU A 136 3.92 -16.76 -4.51
N VAL A 137 3.27 -17.83 -4.04
CA VAL A 137 3.16 -18.11 -2.59
C VAL A 137 4.53 -18.28 -1.95
N ILE A 138 5.40 -19.11 -2.52
CA ILE A 138 6.75 -19.32 -2.01
C ILE A 138 7.54 -18.01 -1.97
N SER A 139 7.45 -17.19 -3.02
CA SER A 139 8.15 -15.90 -3.07
C SER A 139 7.70 -14.95 -1.96
N THR A 140 6.39 -14.85 -1.71
CA THR A 140 5.88 -14.00 -0.61
C THR A 140 6.26 -14.53 0.76
N LEU A 141 6.29 -15.86 0.94
CA LEU A 141 6.74 -16.48 2.18
C LEU A 141 8.22 -16.16 2.45
N LEU A 142 9.09 -16.27 1.44
CA LEU A 142 10.51 -15.93 1.56
C LEU A 142 10.71 -14.46 1.94
N VAL A 143 9.99 -13.54 1.31
CA VAL A 143 10.05 -12.11 1.66
C VAL A 143 9.58 -11.87 3.10
N ALA A 144 8.48 -12.51 3.51
CA ALA A 144 7.95 -12.38 4.88
C ALA A 144 8.91 -12.92 5.95
N LEU A 145 9.67 -13.98 5.64
CA LEU A 145 10.65 -14.56 6.56
C LEU A 145 11.96 -13.76 6.63
N THR A 146 12.35 -13.09 5.53
CA THR A 146 13.62 -12.35 5.44
C THR A 146 13.53 -10.93 6.00
N ILE A 147 12.38 -10.26 5.89
CA ILE A 147 12.20 -8.88 6.34
C ILE A 147 11.01 -8.81 7.32
N PRO A 148 11.22 -9.05 8.63
CA PRO A 148 10.15 -9.06 9.63
C PRO A 148 9.65 -7.64 10.02
N PHE A 149 10.12 -6.58 9.35
CA PHE A 149 9.80 -5.19 9.66
C PHE A 149 8.59 -4.69 8.87
N PHE A 150 7.39 -5.07 9.31
CA PHE A 150 6.13 -4.70 8.64
C PHE A 150 6.05 -3.20 8.30
N GLY A 151 6.32 -2.31 9.26
CA GLY A 151 6.20 -0.86 9.05
C GLY A 151 7.15 -0.32 7.97
N LEU A 152 8.39 -0.83 7.89
CA LEU A 152 9.36 -0.39 6.90
C LEU A 152 9.05 -0.96 5.51
N VAL A 153 8.60 -2.21 5.43
CA VAL A 153 8.16 -2.83 4.17
C VAL A 153 6.92 -2.11 3.61
N SER A 154 5.92 -1.83 4.45
CA SER A 154 4.75 -1.05 4.06
C SER A 154 5.14 0.36 3.62
N ALA A 155 6.07 1.03 4.32
CA ALA A 155 6.58 2.32 3.92
C ALA A 155 7.24 2.28 2.54
N LEU A 156 8.08 1.28 2.29
CA LEU A 156 8.77 1.08 1.00
C LEU A 156 7.78 0.82 -0.14
N ILE A 157 6.79 -0.05 0.09
CA ILE A 157 5.73 -0.33 -0.90
C ILE A 157 4.96 0.95 -1.22
N GLY A 158 4.60 1.74 -0.21
CA GLY A 158 3.88 2.99 -0.41
C GLY A 158 4.71 4.07 -1.10
N SER A 159 5.97 4.26 -0.71
CA SER A 159 6.84 5.25 -1.35
C SER A 159 7.23 4.87 -2.77
N LEU A 160 7.42 3.59 -3.06
CA LEU A 160 7.82 3.14 -4.39
C LEU A 160 6.61 2.85 -5.29
N LEU A 161 5.84 1.81 -4.93
CA LEU A 161 4.81 1.28 -5.80
C LEU A 161 3.59 2.19 -5.86
N THR A 162 3.15 2.76 -4.72
CA THR A 162 1.98 3.64 -4.74
C THR A 162 2.28 4.96 -5.44
N MET A 163 3.45 5.57 -5.24
CA MET A 163 3.84 6.78 -5.98
C MET A 163 3.94 6.53 -7.49
N LEU A 164 4.48 5.37 -7.88
CA LEU A 164 4.55 4.97 -9.28
C LEU A 164 3.16 4.82 -9.90
N VAL A 165 2.28 4.03 -9.28
CA VAL A 165 0.96 3.69 -9.83
C VAL A 165 -0.04 4.85 -9.73
N SER A 166 0.08 5.70 -8.71
CA SER A 166 -0.95 6.71 -8.40
C SER A 166 -0.59 8.12 -8.88
N LEU A 167 0.71 8.45 -8.99
CA LEU A 167 1.16 9.78 -9.43
C LEU A 167 1.83 9.72 -10.80
N ILE A 168 2.86 8.88 -10.93
CA ILE A 168 3.74 8.89 -12.11
C ILE A 168 3.03 8.31 -13.34
N LEU A 169 2.51 7.09 -13.23
CA LEU A 169 1.91 6.35 -14.34
C LEU A 169 0.67 7.04 -14.94
N PRO A 170 -0.35 7.47 -14.16
CA PRO A 170 -1.52 8.13 -14.75
C PRO A 170 -1.18 9.46 -15.42
N CYS A 171 -0.27 10.26 -14.83
CA CYS A 171 0.17 11.51 -15.44
C CYS A 171 0.98 11.26 -16.72
N ALA A 172 1.89 10.27 -16.72
CA ALA A 172 2.66 9.90 -17.90
C ALA A 172 1.77 9.38 -19.04
N CYS A 173 0.79 8.53 -18.71
CA CYS A 173 -0.21 8.06 -19.67
C CYS A 173 -1.06 9.21 -20.21
N TYR A 174 -1.52 10.12 -19.35
CA TYR A 174 -2.31 11.30 -19.77
C TYR A 174 -1.55 12.17 -20.77
N LEU A 175 -0.29 12.50 -20.47
CA LEU A 175 0.58 13.28 -21.38
C LEU A 175 0.85 12.55 -22.69
N ARG A 176 1.07 11.23 -22.65
CA ARG A 176 1.36 10.42 -23.85
C ARG A 176 0.13 10.25 -24.75
N ILE A 177 -1.05 10.03 -24.17
CA ILE A 177 -2.30 9.80 -24.90
C ILE A 177 -2.81 11.09 -25.55
N LEU A 178 -2.71 12.23 -24.85
CA LEU A 178 -3.19 13.52 -25.33
C LEU A 178 -2.07 14.40 -25.91
N ASN A 179 -0.97 13.78 -26.33
CA ASN A 179 0.17 14.50 -26.88
C ASN A 179 -0.27 15.39 -28.06
N GLY A 180 0.01 16.70 -27.97
CA GLY A 180 -0.39 17.70 -28.96
C GLY A 180 -1.82 18.27 -28.83
N LYS A 181 -2.66 17.79 -27.90
CA LYS A 181 -4.02 18.31 -27.64
C LYS A 181 -4.18 18.97 -26.27
N ILE A 182 -3.14 18.94 -25.44
CA ILE A 182 -3.17 19.46 -24.07
C ILE A 182 -2.76 20.92 -23.98
N ASN A 183 -3.37 21.64 -23.04
CA ASN A 183 -2.94 22.98 -22.67
C ASN A 183 -1.59 22.91 -21.94
N ILE A 184 -0.72 23.90 -22.15
CA ILE A 184 0.60 24.03 -21.49
C ILE A 184 0.44 23.99 -19.96
N PHE A 185 -0.64 24.57 -19.43
CA PHE A 185 -0.95 24.54 -18.01
C PHE A 185 -1.22 23.13 -17.47
N GLN A 186 -2.03 22.33 -18.18
CA GLN A 186 -2.30 20.93 -17.81
C GLN A 186 -1.02 20.09 -17.90
N SER A 187 -0.22 20.31 -18.95
CA SER A 187 1.07 19.65 -19.11
C SER A 187 2.02 19.96 -17.95
N SER A 188 2.10 21.24 -17.55
CA SER A 188 2.92 21.68 -16.43
C SER A 188 2.50 21.04 -15.10
N ILE A 189 1.19 20.92 -14.84
CA ILE A 189 0.69 20.26 -13.62
C ILE A 189 1.08 18.78 -13.61
N CYS A 190 0.87 18.05 -14.71
CA CYS A 190 1.24 16.64 -14.80
C CYS A 190 2.75 16.43 -14.60
N MET A 191 3.59 17.27 -15.20
CA MET A 191 5.05 17.23 -15.02
C MET A 191 5.45 17.51 -13.56
N LEU A 192 4.79 18.47 -12.91
CA LEU A 192 5.03 18.76 -11.49
C LEU A 192 4.65 17.57 -10.60
N VAL A 193 3.50 16.94 -10.85
CA VAL A 193 3.05 15.74 -10.09
C VAL A 193 4.03 14.59 -10.28
N ILE A 194 4.51 14.35 -11.50
CA ILE A 194 5.55 13.35 -11.77
C ILE A 194 6.83 13.67 -11.00
N GLY A 195 7.29 14.92 -11.05
CA GLY A 195 8.49 15.37 -10.33
C GLY A 195 8.38 15.15 -8.82
N VAL A 196 7.27 15.54 -8.21
CA VAL A 196 6.99 15.31 -6.79
C VAL A 196 6.95 13.80 -6.48
N GLY A 197 6.29 13.00 -7.32
CA GLY A 197 6.22 11.55 -7.18
C GLY A 197 7.60 10.88 -7.21
N VAL A 198 8.47 11.30 -8.14
CA VAL A 198 9.85 10.78 -8.25
C VAL A 198 10.69 11.15 -7.02
N VAL A 199 10.62 12.42 -6.57
CA VAL A 199 11.36 12.88 -5.39
C VAL A 199 10.88 12.16 -4.13
N ALA A 200 9.56 12.09 -3.91
CA ALA A 200 8.98 11.39 -2.77
C ALA A 200 9.32 9.89 -2.78
N SER A 201 9.30 9.28 -3.97
CA SER A 201 9.67 7.87 -4.13
C SER A 201 11.13 7.61 -3.84
N GLY A 202 12.04 8.45 -4.35
CA GLY A 202 13.47 8.33 -4.10
C GLY A 202 13.81 8.49 -2.62
N ILE A 203 13.34 9.58 -1.99
CA ILE A 203 13.63 9.87 -0.57
C ILE A 203 12.99 8.82 0.34
N GLY A 204 11.72 8.47 0.10
CA GLY A 204 11.00 7.48 0.91
C GLY A 204 11.61 6.08 0.81
N SER A 205 11.95 5.65 -0.40
CA SER A 205 12.54 4.31 -0.61
C SER A 205 13.95 4.23 -0.04
N TYR A 206 14.77 5.28 -0.20
CA TYR A 206 16.10 5.35 0.41
C TYR A 206 16.00 5.30 1.95
N SER A 207 15.09 6.06 2.55
CA SER A 207 14.91 6.07 4.00
C SER A 207 14.40 4.73 4.55
N ALA A 208 13.46 4.08 3.86
CA ALA A 208 12.96 2.77 4.26
C ALA A 208 14.03 1.68 4.10
N LEU A 209 14.75 1.65 2.96
CA LEU A 209 15.79 0.66 2.70
C LEU A 209 16.99 0.80 3.64
N SER A 210 17.46 2.03 3.88
CA SER A 210 18.57 2.27 4.82
C SER A 210 18.24 1.74 6.22
N LYS A 211 17.02 2.01 6.71
CA LYS A 211 16.57 1.49 8.01
C LYS A 211 16.40 -0.03 8.03
N ILE A 212 15.96 -0.64 6.92
CA ILE A 212 15.88 -2.11 6.82
C ILE A 212 17.28 -2.72 6.90
N ILE A 213 18.25 -2.17 6.16
CA ILE A 213 19.63 -2.66 6.15
C ILE A 213 20.27 -2.50 7.52
N GLU A 214 20.13 -1.33 8.15
CA GLU A 214 20.64 -1.06 9.50
C GLU A 214 20.01 -1.96 10.56
N SER A 215 18.75 -2.37 10.38
CA SER A 215 18.07 -3.29 11.31
C SER A 215 18.43 -4.76 11.07
N LEU A 216 19.07 -5.09 9.94
CA LEU A 216 19.51 -6.45 9.59
C LEU A 216 21.00 -6.69 9.87
N SER A 217 21.81 -5.62 9.97
CA SER A 217 23.24 -5.66 10.32
C SER A 217 23.47 -5.76 11.82
#